data_AF-A0A6G6SSU5-F1
#
_entry.id   AF-A0A6G6SSU5-F1
#
_cell.length_a   1.000
_cell.length_b   1.000
_cell.length_c   1.000
_cell.angle_alpha   90.00
_cell.angle_beta   90.00
_cell.angle_gamma   90.00
#
_symmetry.space_group_name_H-M   'P 1'
#
loop_
_entity.id
_entity.type
_entity.pdbx_description
1 polymer ?
#
loop_
_entity_poly.entity_id
_entity_poly.type
_entity_poly.pdbx_seq_one_letter_code
_entity_poly.pdbx_strand_id
1 'polypeptide(L)'
;MKTLLIGLALIPSFVFADDLSQLPQKERVAYFTQVQQAGITGVAIKTKPVLVRPAKEGEIITTIIKGEGVETVSEPAKVGDWVVQNICPETGNEEILVRKAKFIQRYNVAEKNEINFISYPNDYQAFIPKGIEMNYFIVPGSTPAFAMKAPWGELQRFQPGDAVVQSTTDSQDIYRIQKAAFECTYTILKPAKLAQ
;
A
#
# COMPACT_ATOMS: atom_id res chain seq x y z
N MET A 1 35.78 27.49 -39.85
CA MET A 1 35.89 26.80 -38.55
C MET A 1 34.48 26.73 -37.98
N LYS A 2 33.88 25.53 -37.89
CA LYS A 2 32.47 25.31 -37.51
C LYS A 2 32.31 25.35 -35.98
N THR A 3 31.42 26.20 -35.49
CA THR A 3 31.00 26.28 -34.09
C THR A 3 30.13 25.07 -33.75
N LEU A 4 30.58 24.25 -32.80
CA LEU A 4 29.84 23.08 -32.31
C LEU A 4 29.00 23.49 -31.10
N LEU A 5 27.66 23.52 -31.25
CA LEU A 5 26.74 23.60 -30.13
C LEU A 5 26.74 22.25 -29.39
N ILE A 6 27.18 22.26 -28.14
CA ILE A 6 27.03 21.12 -27.23
C ILE A 6 25.62 21.18 -26.65
N GLY A 7 24.75 20.28 -27.09
CA GLY A 7 23.43 20.08 -26.48
C GLY A 7 23.59 19.49 -25.08
N LEU A 8 23.08 20.19 -24.06
CA LEU A 8 22.88 19.63 -22.73
C LEU A 8 21.82 18.52 -22.84
N ALA A 9 22.27 17.27 -22.78
CA ALA A 9 21.36 16.15 -22.54
C ALA A 9 20.86 16.23 -21.08
N LEU A 10 19.57 16.50 -20.91
CA LEU A 10 18.88 16.32 -19.63
C LEU A 10 18.93 14.83 -19.29
N ILE A 11 19.82 14.45 -18.36
CA ILE A 11 19.84 13.11 -17.79
C ILE A 11 18.59 13.00 -16.91
N PRO A 12 17.66 12.06 -17.17
CA PRO A 12 16.57 11.80 -16.24
C PRO A 12 17.16 11.34 -14.92
N SER A 13 16.97 12.14 -13.88
CA SER A 13 17.32 11.75 -12.51
C SER A 13 16.39 10.60 -12.11
N PHE A 14 16.88 9.37 -12.21
CA PHE A 14 16.27 8.26 -11.51
C PHE A 14 16.45 8.53 -10.02
N VAL A 15 15.40 9.04 -9.37
CA VAL A 15 15.36 9.16 -7.91
C VAL A 15 15.32 7.72 -7.40
N PHE A 16 16.48 7.20 -7.00
CA PHE A 16 16.52 6.00 -6.16
C PHE A 16 15.71 6.32 -4.92
N ALA A 17 14.73 5.48 -4.58
CA ALA A 17 14.01 5.60 -3.31
C ALA A 17 15.06 5.71 -2.19
N ASP A 18 15.02 6.76 -1.36
CA ASP A 18 16.02 6.88 -0.29
C ASP A 18 16.01 5.60 0.52
N ASP A 19 17.20 5.12 0.89
CA ASP A 19 17.36 4.00 1.81
C ASP A 19 16.49 4.25 3.05
N LEU A 20 15.39 3.48 3.18
CA LEU A 20 14.41 3.66 4.24
C LEU A 20 15.02 3.45 5.63
N SER A 21 16.18 2.80 5.72
CA SER A 21 16.90 2.65 6.98
C SER A 21 17.47 3.98 7.51
N GLN A 22 17.61 5.00 6.65
CA GLN A 22 18.05 6.34 7.02
C GLN A 22 16.93 7.21 7.61
N LEU A 23 15.66 6.81 7.46
CA LEU A 23 14.54 7.51 8.08
C LEU A 23 14.43 7.17 9.57
N PRO A 24 13.92 8.09 10.41
CA PRO A 24 13.56 7.76 11.79
C PRO A 24 12.65 6.52 11.83
N GLN A 25 13.03 5.52 12.62
CA GLN A 25 12.23 4.29 12.73
C GLN A 25 11.31 4.35 13.93
N LYS A 26 10.05 3.94 13.74
CA LYS A 26 9.09 3.76 14.84
C LYS A 26 8.76 2.29 15.02
N GLU A 27 8.62 1.87 16.28
CA GLU A 27 8.00 0.58 16.58
C GLU A 27 6.50 0.70 16.34
N ARG A 28 6.00 -0.19 15.50
CA ARG A 28 4.70 -0.09 14.86
C ARG A 28 3.55 -0.26 15.83
N VAL A 29 3.63 -1.24 16.73
CA VAL A 29 2.57 -1.55 17.70
C VAL A 29 2.47 -0.43 18.74
N ALA A 30 3.61 0.02 19.26
CA ALA A 30 3.71 1.10 20.22
C ALA A 30 3.20 2.42 19.63
N TYR A 31 3.59 2.75 18.39
CA TYR A 31 3.14 3.98 17.75
C TYR A 31 1.61 3.98 17.53
N PHE A 32 1.05 2.87 17.03
CA PHE A 32 -0.40 2.78 16.86
C PHE A 32 -1.14 2.83 18.21
N THR A 33 -0.60 2.18 19.25
CA THR A 33 -1.17 2.18 20.60
C THR A 33 -1.20 3.59 21.19
N GLN A 34 -0.11 4.37 21.04
CA GLN A 34 -0.06 5.76 21.47
C GLN A 34 -1.16 6.59 20.79
N VAL A 35 -1.34 6.40 19.49
CA VAL A 35 -2.36 7.11 18.71
C VAL A 35 -3.78 6.72 19.12
N GLN A 36 -4.00 5.43 19.41
CA GLN A 36 -5.28 4.95 19.91
C GLN A 36 -5.60 5.52 21.30
N GLN A 37 -4.62 5.60 22.20
CA GLN A 37 -4.76 6.20 23.54
C GLN A 37 -5.06 7.71 23.46
N ALA A 38 -4.52 8.40 22.45
CA ALA A 38 -4.86 9.79 22.15
C ALA A 38 -6.29 9.96 21.59
N GLY A 39 -7.00 8.87 21.26
CA GLY A 39 -8.39 8.91 20.83
C GLY A 39 -8.59 9.54 19.46
N ILE A 40 -7.58 9.50 18.59
CA ILE A 40 -7.61 10.10 17.26
C ILE A 40 -7.82 9.08 16.12
N THR A 41 -8.00 7.79 16.45
CA THR A 41 -8.30 6.76 15.45
C THR A 41 -9.75 6.81 14.96
N GLY A 42 -9.94 6.40 13.70
CA GLY A 42 -11.22 6.11 13.06
C GLY A 42 -11.33 4.63 12.71
N VAL A 43 -12.39 4.28 11.99
CA VAL A 43 -12.65 2.93 11.44
C VAL A 43 -12.95 3.06 9.95
N ALA A 44 -12.32 2.22 9.14
CA ALA A 44 -12.54 2.13 7.70
C ALA A 44 -12.57 0.67 7.24
N ILE A 45 -13.14 0.43 6.07
CA ILE A 45 -13.15 -0.88 5.41
C ILE A 45 -12.62 -0.73 3.99
N LYS A 46 -11.83 -1.69 3.51
CA LYS A 46 -11.47 -1.75 2.09
C LYS A 46 -12.71 -2.21 1.33
N THR A 47 -13.11 -1.48 0.30
CA THR A 47 -14.36 -1.75 -0.45
C THR A 47 -14.12 -1.90 -1.94
N LYS A 48 -13.08 -1.25 -2.49
CA LYS A 48 -12.82 -1.31 -3.92
C LYS A 48 -12.34 -2.71 -4.33
N PRO A 49 -12.91 -3.29 -5.41
CA PRO A 49 -12.42 -4.55 -5.93
C PRO A 49 -10.95 -4.49 -6.36
N VAL A 50 -10.35 -5.67 -6.45
CA VAL A 50 -8.95 -5.86 -6.85
C VAL A 50 -8.86 -6.87 -7.98
N LEU A 51 -7.77 -6.79 -8.74
CA LEU A 51 -7.41 -7.81 -9.71
C LEU A 51 -6.35 -8.70 -9.11
N VAL A 52 -6.46 -10.00 -9.34
CA VAL A 52 -5.62 -10.99 -8.67
C VAL A 52 -5.18 -12.05 -9.64
N ARG A 53 -3.90 -12.43 -9.57
CA ARG A 53 -3.37 -13.64 -10.19
C ARG A 53 -2.57 -14.47 -9.18
N PRO A 54 -2.42 -15.78 -9.40
CA PRO A 54 -1.46 -16.57 -8.62
C PRO A 54 -0.05 -15.99 -8.77
N ALA A 55 0.69 -15.91 -7.67
CA ALA A 55 2.13 -15.63 -7.73
C ALA A 55 2.88 -16.87 -8.18
N LYS A 56 3.94 -16.70 -8.95
CA LYS A 56 4.89 -17.79 -9.26
C LYS A 56 5.78 -18.01 -8.04
N GLU A 57 6.10 -19.27 -7.71
CA GLU A 57 7.05 -19.53 -6.62
C GLU A 57 8.40 -18.86 -6.92
N GLY A 58 8.97 -18.18 -5.92
CA GLY A 58 10.19 -17.40 -6.06
C GLY A 58 10.01 -16.02 -6.69
N GLU A 59 8.81 -15.66 -7.17
CA GLU A 59 8.54 -14.35 -7.74
C GLU A 59 8.74 -13.23 -6.70
N ILE A 60 9.41 -12.16 -7.11
CA ILE A 60 9.61 -10.95 -6.31
C ILE A 60 8.72 -9.86 -6.89
N ILE A 61 7.86 -9.28 -6.07
CA ILE A 61 6.97 -8.19 -6.45
C ILE A 61 7.54 -6.88 -5.93
N THR A 62 7.86 -5.97 -6.84
CA THR A 62 8.20 -4.59 -6.50
C THR A 62 6.95 -3.74 -6.58
N THR A 63 6.47 -3.29 -5.41
CA THR A 63 5.34 -2.37 -5.33
C THR A 63 5.83 -0.97 -5.67
N ILE A 64 5.20 -0.35 -6.68
CA ILE A 64 5.54 0.99 -7.16
C ILE A 64 4.30 1.86 -7.04
N ILE A 65 4.45 3.02 -6.41
CA ILE A 65 3.43 4.06 -6.36
C ILE A 65 3.80 5.16 -7.35
N LYS A 66 2.88 5.48 -8.25
CA LYS A 66 3.02 6.59 -9.19
C LYS A 66 3.26 7.89 -8.44
N GLY A 67 4.38 8.55 -8.73
CA GLY A 67 4.80 9.80 -8.09
C GLY A 67 5.65 9.63 -6.84
N GLU A 68 5.75 8.43 -6.26
CA GLU A 68 6.60 8.13 -5.09
C GLU A 68 7.73 7.15 -5.40
N GLY A 69 7.60 6.34 -6.45
CA GLY A 69 8.59 5.33 -6.84
C GLY A 69 8.37 4.00 -6.12
N VAL A 70 9.47 3.29 -5.83
CA VAL A 70 9.42 1.98 -5.15
C VAL A 70 8.97 2.17 -3.71
N GLU A 71 7.89 1.50 -3.33
CA GLU A 71 7.38 1.46 -1.96
C GLU A 71 8.02 0.31 -1.17
N THR A 72 7.89 -0.91 -1.70
CA THR A 72 8.40 -2.14 -1.10
C THR A 72 8.87 -3.13 -2.17
N VAL A 73 9.80 -4.01 -1.80
CA VAL A 73 10.23 -5.16 -2.60
C VAL A 73 9.95 -6.41 -1.78
N SER A 74 9.04 -7.25 -2.26
CA SER A 74 8.60 -8.40 -1.49
C SER A 74 9.72 -9.42 -1.24
N GLU A 75 9.66 -10.13 -0.13
CA GLU A 75 10.29 -11.46 -0.06
C GLU A 75 9.79 -12.36 -1.22
N PRO A 76 10.58 -13.38 -1.63
CA PRO A 76 10.14 -14.32 -2.65
C PRO A 76 8.78 -14.97 -2.32
N ALA A 77 7.92 -15.05 -3.32
CA ALA A 77 6.61 -15.66 -3.21
C ALA A 77 6.70 -17.17 -2.91
N LYS A 78 5.79 -17.65 -2.06
CA LYS A 78 5.64 -19.07 -1.74
C LYS A 78 4.46 -19.65 -2.52
N VAL A 79 4.42 -20.97 -2.64
CA VAL A 79 3.31 -21.67 -3.29
C VAL A 79 1.96 -21.26 -2.70
N GLY A 80 1.07 -20.78 -3.57
CA GLY A 80 -0.28 -20.34 -3.22
C GLY A 80 -0.40 -18.90 -2.72
N ASP A 81 0.68 -18.12 -2.74
CA ASP A 81 0.61 -16.67 -2.62
C ASP A 81 -0.02 -16.05 -3.86
N TRP A 82 -0.51 -14.81 -3.71
CA TRP A 82 -1.24 -14.10 -4.74
C TRP A 82 -0.61 -12.74 -4.99
N VAL A 83 -0.58 -12.34 -6.26
CA VAL A 83 -0.30 -10.95 -6.63
C VAL A 83 -1.64 -10.24 -6.71
N VAL A 84 -1.81 -9.22 -5.89
CA VAL A 84 -3.02 -8.41 -5.81
C VAL A 84 -2.72 -7.02 -6.36
N GLN A 85 -3.46 -6.61 -7.37
CA GLN A 85 -3.39 -5.30 -7.99
C GLN A 85 -4.59 -4.47 -7.55
N ASN A 86 -4.33 -3.29 -6.97
CA ASN A 86 -5.39 -2.33 -6.69
C ASN A 86 -5.85 -1.66 -7.99
N ILE A 87 -7.15 -1.40 -8.11
CA ILE A 87 -7.71 -0.64 -9.24
C ILE A 87 -7.70 0.84 -8.84
N CYS A 88 -6.54 1.49 -8.90
CA CYS A 88 -6.37 2.90 -8.54
C CYS A 88 -5.40 3.61 -9.51
N PRO A 89 -5.91 4.18 -10.63
CA PRO A 89 -5.06 4.79 -11.65
C PRO A 89 -4.21 5.97 -11.15
N GLU A 90 -4.68 6.64 -10.09
CA GLU A 90 -4.00 7.77 -9.45
C GLU A 90 -2.66 7.35 -8.86
N THR A 91 -2.59 6.14 -8.28
CA THR A 91 -1.37 5.56 -7.69
C THR A 91 -0.66 4.58 -8.62
N GLY A 92 -1.19 4.36 -9.83
CA GLY A 92 -0.58 3.51 -10.85
C GLY A 92 -0.99 2.05 -10.80
N ASN A 93 -2.10 1.72 -10.13
CA ASN A 93 -2.59 0.34 -9.94
C ASN A 93 -1.50 -0.57 -9.33
N GLU A 94 -1.04 -0.23 -8.14
CA GLU A 94 0.07 -0.91 -7.49
C GLU A 94 -0.21 -2.41 -7.27
N GLU A 95 0.83 -3.22 -7.49
CA GLU A 95 0.82 -4.65 -7.21
C GLU A 95 1.50 -4.95 -5.88
N ILE A 96 0.88 -5.83 -5.12
CA ILE A 96 1.37 -6.28 -3.82
C ILE A 96 1.32 -7.80 -3.74
N LEU A 97 2.36 -8.39 -3.14
CA LEU A 97 2.34 -9.81 -2.79
C LEU A 97 1.50 -10.01 -1.52
N VAL A 98 0.49 -10.88 -1.60
CA VAL A 98 -0.35 -11.26 -0.45
C VAL A 98 -0.18 -12.74 -0.17
N ARG A 99 0.22 -13.04 1.06
CA ARG A 99 0.42 -14.43 1.50
C ARG A 99 -0.90 -15.21 1.47
N LYS A 100 -0.84 -16.50 1.09
CA LYS A 100 -2.00 -17.39 0.97
C LYS A 100 -3.03 -17.24 2.10
N ALA A 101 -2.58 -17.30 3.35
CA ALA A 101 -3.46 -17.23 4.53
C ALA A 101 -4.17 -15.88 4.65
N LYS A 102 -3.43 -14.77 4.44
CA LYS A 102 -3.99 -13.41 4.50
C LYS A 102 -4.93 -13.15 3.32
N PHE A 103 -4.66 -13.71 2.15
CA PHE A 103 -5.54 -13.58 0.99
C PHE A 103 -6.95 -14.15 1.28
N ILE A 104 -7.01 -15.39 1.79
CA ILE A 104 -8.27 -16.05 2.17
C ILE A 104 -9.02 -15.28 3.24
N GLN A 105 -8.31 -14.62 4.17
CA GLN A 105 -8.92 -13.79 5.21
C GLN A 105 -9.47 -12.46 4.67
N ARG A 106 -8.93 -11.93 3.58
CA ARG A 106 -9.20 -10.56 3.11
C ARG A 106 -10.16 -10.48 1.93
N TYR A 107 -10.27 -11.53 1.12
CA TYR A 107 -10.98 -11.45 -0.17
C TYR A 107 -12.00 -12.59 -0.37
N ASN A 108 -13.11 -12.26 -1.02
CA ASN A 108 -14.04 -13.20 -1.63
C ASN A 108 -13.82 -13.20 -3.16
N VAL A 109 -14.11 -14.33 -3.80
CA VAL A 109 -14.23 -14.37 -5.26
C VAL A 109 -15.32 -13.39 -5.68
N ALA A 110 -15.05 -12.51 -6.64
CA ALA A 110 -16.07 -11.63 -7.17
C ALA A 110 -17.06 -12.43 -8.04
N GLU A 111 -18.35 -12.09 -7.99
CA GLU A 111 -19.28 -12.63 -8.97
C GLU A 111 -18.92 -12.08 -10.37
N LYS A 112 -19.07 -12.90 -11.42
CA LYS A 112 -18.62 -12.59 -12.79
C LYS A 112 -19.14 -11.25 -13.36
N ASN A 113 -20.21 -10.69 -12.80
CA ASN A 113 -20.92 -9.53 -13.33
C ASN A 113 -20.54 -8.20 -12.66
N GLU A 114 -19.60 -8.18 -11.70
CA GLU A 114 -19.30 -6.98 -10.91
C GLU A 114 -18.20 -6.08 -11.50
N ILE A 115 -17.39 -6.59 -12.45
CA ILE A 115 -16.28 -5.84 -13.06
C ILE A 115 -16.28 -6.00 -14.57
N ASN A 116 -16.16 -4.88 -15.30
CA ASN A 116 -15.94 -4.91 -16.74
C ASN A 116 -14.45 -5.20 -17.03
N PHE A 117 -14.15 -6.44 -17.42
CA PHE A 117 -12.77 -6.94 -17.58
C PHE A 117 -12.08 -6.59 -18.90
N ILE A 118 -12.74 -5.86 -19.80
CA ILE A 118 -12.28 -5.68 -21.20
C ILE A 118 -10.88 -5.03 -21.31
N SER A 119 -10.39 -4.38 -20.26
CA SER A 119 -9.10 -3.68 -20.24
C SER A 119 -7.96 -4.35 -19.47
N TYR A 120 -8.11 -5.57 -18.97
CA TYR A 120 -7.14 -6.18 -18.05
C TYR A 120 -6.44 -7.44 -18.61
N PRO A 121 -5.21 -7.75 -18.16
CA PRO A 121 -4.47 -8.92 -18.64
C PRO A 121 -5.24 -10.23 -18.41
N ASN A 122 -5.15 -11.15 -19.36
CA ASN A 122 -5.96 -12.38 -19.40
C ASN A 122 -5.76 -13.33 -18.20
N ASP A 123 -4.70 -13.17 -17.40
CA ASP A 123 -4.38 -14.01 -16.25
C ASP A 123 -4.87 -13.48 -14.90
N TYR A 124 -5.47 -12.28 -14.87
CA TYR A 124 -6.05 -11.69 -13.66
C TYR A 124 -7.55 -11.98 -13.53
N GLN A 125 -7.99 -12.13 -12.29
CA GLN A 125 -9.38 -12.35 -11.91
C GLN A 125 -9.80 -11.31 -10.86
N ALA A 126 -11.08 -10.93 -10.85
CA ALA A 126 -11.58 -10.01 -9.84
C ALA A 126 -11.82 -10.70 -8.50
N PHE A 127 -11.50 -9.98 -7.44
CA PHE A 127 -11.90 -10.30 -6.09
C PHE A 127 -12.44 -9.06 -5.39
N ILE A 128 -13.40 -9.26 -4.49
CA ILE A 128 -13.93 -8.20 -3.64
C ILE A 128 -13.37 -8.35 -2.22
N PRO A 129 -12.97 -7.24 -1.56
CA PRO A 129 -12.60 -7.30 -0.16
C PRO A 129 -13.77 -7.79 0.70
N LYS A 130 -13.48 -8.53 1.78
CA LYS A 130 -14.49 -8.96 2.77
C LYS A 130 -15.00 -7.82 3.67
N GLY A 131 -14.50 -6.60 3.50
CA GLY A 131 -14.87 -5.46 4.33
C GLY A 131 -14.46 -5.61 5.80
N ILE A 132 -13.31 -6.24 6.07
CA ILE A 132 -12.79 -6.33 7.44
C ILE A 132 -12.52 -4.92 7.97
N GLU A 133 -13.11 -4.60 9.13
CA GLU A 133 -12.90 -3.31 9.79
C GLU A 133 -11.43 -3.13 10.18
N MET A 134 -10.90 -1.98 9.81
CA MET A 134 -9.57 -1.53 10.16
C MET A 134 -9.70 -0.28 11.02
N ASN A 135 -9.05 -0.28 12.18
CA ASN A 135 -8.73 0.98 12.85
C ASN A 135 -7.77 1.74 11.95
N TYR A 136 -7.88 3.06 11.86
CA TYR A 136 -6.92 3.85 11.11
C TYR A 136 -6.69 5.22 11.75
N PHE A 137 -5.58 5.85 11.38
CA PHE A 137 -5.38 7.28 11.56
C PHE A 137 -4.61 7.84 10.36
N ILE A 138 -4.62 9.16 10.22
CA ILE A 138 -3.88 9.87 9.18
C ILE A 138 -2.61 10.47 9.79
N VAL A 139 -1.46 10.25 9.15
CA VAL A 139 -0.19 10.85 9.56
C VAL A 139 -0.33 12.38 9.52
N PRO A 140 -0.13 13.10 10.64
CA PRO A 140 -0.36 14.55 10.69
C PRO A 140 0.54 15.32 9.72
N GLY A 141 0.03 16.46 9.23
CA GLY A 141 0.73 17.35 8.30
C GLY A 141 2.11 17.82 8.79
N SER A 142 2.27 17.95 10.10
CA SER A 142 3.49 18.40 10.79
C SER A 142 4.50 17.29 11.04
N THR A 143 4.16 16.01 10.76
CA THR A 143 5.03 14.87 11.07
C THR A 143 6.03 14.65 9.93
N PRO A 144 7.36 14.75 10.16
CA PRO A 144 8.35 14.40 9.15
C PRO A 144 8.22 12.93 8.72
N ALA A 145 8.70 12.61 7.51
CA ALA A 145 8.70 11.23 7.04
C ALA A 145 9.47 10.31 8.00
N PHE A 146 8.95 9.10 8.19
CA PHE A 146 9.53 8.07 9.06
C PHE A 146 9.33 6.69 8.42
N ALA A 147 9.97 5.66 8.99
CA ALA A 147 9.79 4.28 8.55
C ALA A 147 9.25 3.40 9.68
N MET A 148 8.46 2.39 9.31
CA MET A 148 8.10 1.27 10.19
C MET A 148 8.21 -0.04 9.45
N LYS A 149 8.56 -1.10 10.18
CA LYS A 149 8.55 -2.46 9.65
C LYS A 149 7.12 -2.99 9.62
N ALA A 150 6.63 -3.29 8.42
CA ALA A 150 5.34 -3.90 8.21
C ALA A 150 5.31 -5.35 8.76
N PRO A 151 4.12 -5.97 8.92
CA PRO A 151 3.98 -7.30 9.52
C PRO A 151 4.65 -8.40 8.67
N TRP A 152 4.86 -8.15 7.37
CA TRP A 152 5.58 -9.05 6.47
C TRP A 152 7.11 -8.84 6.47
N GLY A 153 7.61 -7.87 7.24
CA GLY A 153 9.04 -7.74 7.53
C GLY A 153 9.80 -6.71 6.71
N GLU A 154 9.16 -5.97 5.81
CA GLU A 154 9.80 -4.89 5.06
C GLU A 154 9.55 -3.53 5.69
N LEU A 155 10.48 -2.59 5.49
CA LEU A 155 10.27 -1.20 5.86
C LEU A 155 9.30 -0.54 4.87
N GLN A 156 8.37 0.24 5.40
CA GLN A 156 7.55 1.17 4.62
C GLN A 156 7.85 2.60 5.05
N ARG A 157 7.86 3.53 4.09
CA ARG A 157 7.89 4.97 4.35
C ARG A 157 6.49 5.44 4.76
N PHE A 158 6.41 6.29 5.76
CA PHE A 158 5.20 6.97 6.19
C PHE A 158 5.44 8.47 6.08
N GLN A 159 4.53 9.19 5.44
CA GLN A 159 4.63 10.63 5.22
C GLN A 159 3.30 11.32 5.52
N PRO A 160 3.29 12.66 5.70
CA PRO A 160 2.07 13.43 5.93
C PRO A 160 0.91 13.05 5.00
N GLY A 161 -0.25 12.78 5.59
CA GLY A 161 -1.47 12.43 4.88
C GLY A 161 -1.65 10.95 4.57
N ASP A 162 -0.62 10.11 4.72
CA ASP A 162 -0.78 8.66 4.60
C ASP A 162 -1.70 8.11 5.69
N ALA A 163 -2.42 7.04 5.37
CA ALA A 163 -3.15 6.28 6.37
C ALA A 163 -2.26 5.20 6.99
N VAL A 164 -2.33 5.09 8.31
CA VAL A 164 -1.83 3.92 9.03
C VAL A 164 -3.05 3.12 9.45
N VAL A 165 -3.14 1.87 8.97
CA VAL A 165 -4.27 0.98 9.24
C VAL A 165 -3.86 -0.14 10.19
N GLN A 166 -4.79 -0.66 10.98
CA GLN A 166 -4.65 -1.82 11.85
C GLN A 166 -5.89 -2.71 11.76
N SER A 167 -5.71 -4.01 11.56
CA SER A 167 -6.84 -4.96 11.67
C SER A 167 -7.46 -4.96 13.06
N THR A 168 -8.78 -4.85 13.13
CA THR A 168 -9.55 -5.01 14.38
C THR A 168 -9.50 -6.43 14.94
N THR A 169 -9.10 -7.41 14.12
CA THR A 169 -8.99 -8.83 14.50
C THR A 169 -7.55 -9.30 14.71
N ASP A 170 -6.57 -8.46 14.38
CA ASP A 170 -5.14 -8.76 14.49
C ASP A 170 -4.38 -7.46 14.78
N SER A 171 -4.08 -7.21 16.07
CA SER A 171 -3.38 -5.99 16.49
C SER A 171 -1.95 -5.89 15.94
N GLN A 172 -1.40 -7.01 15.47
CA GLN A 172 -0.09 -7.08 14.82
C GLN A 172 -0.16 -6.81 13.32
N ASP A 173 -1.34 -6.62 12.72
CA ASP A 173 -1.51 -6.31 11.29
C ASP A 173 -1.68 -4.81 11.08
N ILE A 174 -0.60 -4.05 11.31
CA ILE A 174 -0.56 -2.59 11.10
C ILE A 174 0.32 -2.31 9.90
N TYR A 175 -0.05 -1.40 9.01
CA TYR A 175 0.81 -1.05 7.86
C TYR A 175 0.36 0.27 7.23
N ARG A 176 1.19 0.77 6.31
CA ARG A 176 0.92 1.98 5.55
C ARG A 176 -0.07 1.71 4.42
N ILE A 177 -0.97 2.65 4.18
CA ILE A 177 -1.63 2.85 2.88
C ILE A 177 -1.34 4.28 2.46
N GLN A 178 -0.81 4.46 1.26
CA GLN A 178 -0.56 5.79 0.71
C GLN A 178 -1.84 6.62 0.62
N LYS A 179 -1.75 7.93 0.85
CA LYS A 179 -2.91 8.84 0.91
C LYS A 179 -3.98 8.61 -0.18
N ALA A 180 -3.60 8.74 -1.45
CA ALA A 180 -4.52 8.60 -2.58
C ALA A 180 -5.03 7.16 -2.72
N ALA A 181 -4.19 6.14 -2.47
CA ALA A 181 -4.63 4.75 -2.43
C ALA A 181 -5.69 4.52 -1.33
N PHE A 182 -5.54 5.15 -0.16
CA PHE A 182 -6.50 5.04 0.92
C PHE A 182 -7.84 5.67 0.53
N GLU A 183 -7.82 6.93 0.04
CA GLU A 183 -9.00 7.65 -0.45
C GLU A 183 -9.74 6.88 -1.56
N CYS A 184 -8.98 6.19 -2.41
CA CYS A 184 -9.47 5.44 -3.55
C CYS A 184 -10.06 4.09 -3.19
N THR A 185 -9.51 3.39 -2.19
CA THR A 185 -9.83 1.96 -1.94
C THR A 185 -10.60 1.67 -0.66
N TYR A 186 -10.68 2.65 0.26
CA TYR A 186 -11.35 2.49 1.56
C TYR A 186 -12.59 3.37 1.68
N THR A 187 -13.58 2.84 2.39
CA THR A 187 -14.74 3.59 2.87
C THR A 187 -14.60 3.82 4.37
N ILE A 188 -14.70 5.08 4.79
CA ILE A 188 -14.65 5.48 6.20
C ILE A 188 -16.00 5.17 6.85
N LEU A 189 -16.00 4.34 7.89
CA LEU A 189 -17.18 4.06 8.72
C LEU A 189 -17.27 5.02 9.91
N LYS A 190 -16.12 5.34 10.50
CA LYS A 190 -15.97 6.32 11.57
C LYS A 190 -14.76 7.20 11.27
N PRO A 191 -14.92 8.52 11.11
CA PRO A 191 -13.80 9.41 10.86
C PRO A 191 -12.75 9.37 11.98
N ALA A 192 -11.48 9.31 11.60
CA ALA A 192 -10.37 9.62 12.49
C ALA A 192 -10.42 11.10 12.88
N LYS A 193 -10.00 11.43 14.11
CA LYS A 193 -9.85 12.83 14.50
C LYS A 193 -8.52 13.34 13.97
N LEU A 194 -8.49 14.59 13.51
CA LEU A 194 -7.23 15.23 13.17
C LEU A 194 -6.47 15.47 14.48
N ALA A 195 -5.21 15.01 14.54
CA ALA A 195 -4.29 15.47 15.56
C ALA A 195 -4.10 16.99 15.34
N GLN A 196 -4.30 17.77 16.39
CA GLN A 196 -3.95 19.20 16.41
C GLN A 196 -2.44 19.37 16.48
#